data_AF-A0A0F6YK40-F1
#
_entry.id   AF-A0A0F6YK40-F1
#
_cell.length_a   1.000
_cell.length_b   1.000
_cell.length_c   1.000
_cell.angle_alpha   90.00
_cell.angle_beta   90.00
_cell.angle_gamma   90.00
#
_symmetry.space_group_name_H-M   'P 1'
#
loop_
_entity.id
_entity.type
_entity.pdbx_description
1 polymer ?
#
loop_
_entity_poly.entity_id
_entity_poly.type
_entity_poly.pdbx_seq_one_letter_code
_entity_poly.pdbx_strand_id
1 'polypeptide(L)' 'MTQVALSEATKINQSTLSKYERGEIEPGIDSIVAIAEATGACIEWLATGVGDPPADSATPDAAA' A
#
# COMPACT_ATOMS: atom_id res chain seq x y z
N MET A 1 1.81 -10.77 2.59
CA MET A 1 2.57 -10.73 1.31
C MET A 1 4.00 -10.24 1.57
N THR A 2 5.01 -10.73 0.85
CA THR A 2 6.40 -10.21 0.92
C THR A 2 6.59 -9.06 -0.08
N GLN A 3 7.59 -8.18 0.12
CA GLN A 3 7.91 -7.13 -0.87
C GLN A 3 8.21 -7.69 -2.28
N VAL A 4 8.76 -8.91 -2.36
CA VAL A 4 9.03 -9.58 -3.65
C VAL A 4 7.72 -9.87 -4.37
N ALA A 5 6.77 -10.51 -3.68
CA ALA A 5 5.46 -10.82 -4.26
C ALA A 5 4.68 -9.54 -4.62
N LEU A 6 4.78 -8.47 -3.82
CA LEU A 6 4.18 -7.18 -4.15
C LEU A 6 4.84 -6.53 -5.37
N SER A 7 6.16 -6.63 -5.48
CA SER A 7 6.93 -6.13 -6.63
C SER A 7 6.50 -6.81 -7.93
N GLU A 8 6.33 -8.12 -7.90
CA GLU A 8 5.87 -8.90 -9.06
C GLU A 8 4.43 -8.54 -9.45
N ALA A 9 3.54 -8.38 -8.46
CA ALA A 9 2.13 -8.06 -8.70
C ALA A 9 1.92 -6.63 -9.24
N THR A 10 2.68 -5.67 -8.74
CA THR A 10 2.52 -4.23 -9.08
C THR A 10 3.47 -3.77 -10.19
N LYS A 11 4.46 -4.58 -10.56
CA LYS A 11 5.61 -4.20 -11.40
C LYS A 11 6.44 -3.04 -10.84
N ILE A 12 6.25 -2.68 -9.58
CA ILE A 12 7.05 -1.67 -8.90
C ILE A 12 8.31 -2.34 -8.38
N ASN A 13 9.49 -1.75 -8.63
CA ASN A 13 10.75 -2.30 -8.14
C ASN A 13 10.74 -2.40 -6.61
N GLN A 14 11.27 -3.49 -6.06
CA GLN A 14 11.41 -3.71 -4.61
C GLN A 14 12.10 -2.53 -3.89
N SER A 15 13.12 -1.94 -4.50
CA SER A 15 13.81 -0.77 -3.95
C SER A 15 12.88 0.46 -3.84
N THR A 16 11.96 0.62 -4.79
CA THR A 16 10.97 1.70 -4.79
C THR A 16 9.90 1.45 -3.73
N LEU A 17 9.38 0.22 -3.61
CA LEU A 17 8.45 -0.16 -2.53
C LEU A 17 9.08 0.10 -1.16
N SER A 18 10.35 -0.26 -0.98
CA SER A 18 11.07 -0.01 0.27
C SER A 18 11.25 1.49 0.57
N LYS A 19 11.35 2.35 -0.46
CA LYS A 19 11.36 3.81 -0.27
C LYS A 19 10.00 4.36 0.13
N TYR A 20 8.92 3.81 -0.42
CA TYR A 20 7.55 4.16 -0.04
C TYR A 20 7.30 3.84 1.43
N GLU A 21 7.68 2.64 1.87
CA GLU A 21 7.54 2.22 3.29
C GLU A 21 8.35 3.08 4.26
N ARG A 22 9.50 3.61 3.82
CA ARG A 22 10.33 4.52 4.63
C ARG A 22 9.90 5.99 4.55
N GLY A 23 8.91 6.33 3.71
CA GLY A 23 8.48 7.71 3.47
C GLY A 23 9.53 8.57 2.76
N GLU A 24 10.49 7.97 2.05
CA GLU A 24 11.51 8.71 1.31
C GLU A 24 10.96 9.29 0.00
N ILE A 25 9.96 8.63 -0.59
CA ILE A 25 9.32 9.03 -1.85
C ILE A 25 7.82 8.84 -1.70
N GLU A 26 7.05 9.82 -2.17
CA GLU A 26 5.60 9.72 -2.30
C GLU A 26 5.24 8.84 -3.51
N PRO A 27 4.41 7.78 -3.35
CA PRO A 27 3.92 7.02 -4.49
C PRO A 27 2.99 7.89 -5.36
N GLY A 28 3.13 7.77 -6.68
CA GLY A 28 2.17 8.38 -7.62
C GLY A 28 0.83 7.65 -7.63
N ILE A 29 -0.21 8.29 -8.17
CA ILE A 29 -1.55 7.71 -8.27
C ILE A 29 -1.53 6.35 -8.98
N ASP A 30 -0.75 6.20 -10.06
CA ASP A 30 -0.60 4.93 -10.76
C ASP A 30 -0.05 3.81 -9.86
N SER A 31 0.94 4.12 -9.02
CA SER A 31 1.50 3.18 -8.05
C SER A 31 0.47 2.82 -6.98
N ILE A 32 -0.29 3.79 -6.49
CA ILE A 32 -1.33 3.57 -5.47
C ILE A 32 -2.43 2.66 -6.02
N VAL A 33 -2.88 2.89 -7.25
CA VAL A 33 -3.87 2.04 -7.92
C VAL A 33 -3.34 0.61 -8.10
N ALA A 34 -2.10 0.46 -8.58
CA ALA A 34 -1.49 -0.86 -8.75
C ALA A 34 -1.39 -1.63 -7.41
N ILE A 35 -1.00 -0.94 -6.34
CA ILE A 35 -0.92 -1.52 -4.99
C ILE A 35 -2.32 -1.88 -4.50
N ALA A 36 -3.32 -1.01 -4.68
CA ALA A 36 -4.71 -1.26 -4.32
C ALA A 36 -5.26 -2.51 -5.01
N GLU A 37 -5.05 -2.65 -6.32
CA GLU A 37 -5.48 -3.82 -7.09
C GLU A 37 -4.76 -5.11 -6.66
N ALA A 38 -3.46 -5.03 -6.37
CA ALA A 38 -2.67 -6.18 -5.94
C ALA A 38 -2.97 -6.65 -4.50
N THR A 39 -3.35 -5.72 -3.62
CA THR A 39 -3.57 -5.99 -2.19
C THR A 39 -5.04 -6.08 -1.79
N GLY A 40 -5.94 -5.58 -2.64
CA GLY A 40 -7.34 -5.34 -2.28
C GLY A 40 -7.55 -4.14 -1.34
N ALA A 41 -6.52 -3.31 -1.12
CA ALA A 41 -6.62 -2.11 -0.28
C ALA A 41 -7.37 -0.96 -0.98
N CYS A 42 -8.02 -0.10 -0.20
CA CYS A 42 -8.64 1.11 -0.74
C CYS A 42 -7.58 2.19 -1.07
N ILE A 43 -7.73 2.81 -2.25
CA ILE A 43 -6.88 3.93 -2.69
C ILE A 43 -6.89 5.07 -1.68
N GLU A 44 -8.06 5.40 -1.12
CA GLU A 44 -8.22 6.46 -0.12
C GLU A 44 -7.36 6.19 1.13
N TRP A 45 -7.41 4.95 1.63
CA TRP A 45 -6.60 4.50 2.76
C TRP A 45 -5.11 4.55 2.43
N LEU A 46 -4.70 4.11 1.24
CA LEU A 46 -3.30 4.17 0.80
C LEU A 46 -2.77 5.60 0.61
N ALA A 47 -3.61 6.53 0.14
CA ALA A 47 -3.21 7.89 -0.18
C ALA A 47 -3.26 8.84 1.02
N THR A 48 -4.18 8.60 1.97
CA THR A 48 -4.46 9.55 3.05
C THR A 48 -4.30 8.94 4.45
N GLY A 49 -4.22 7.61 4.55
CA GLY A 49 -4.30 6.90 5.83
C GLY A 49 -5.71 6.91 6.45
N VAL A 50 -6.71 7.46 5.77
CA VAL A 50 -8.10 7.54 6.21
C VAL A 50 -8.94 6.55 5.40
N GLY A 51 -9.81 5.78 6.07
CA GLY A 51 -10.70 4.80 5.43
C GLY A 51 -10.50 3.37 5.95
N ASP A 52 -11.15 2.40 5.29
CA ASP A 52 -11.10 0.99 5.66
C ASP A 52 -9.76 0.37 5.21
N PRO A 53 -8.93 -0.16 6.13
CA PRO A 53 -7.70 -0.85 5.75
C PRO A 53 -8.01 -2.12 4.95
N PRO A 54 -7.08 -2.63 4.14
CA PRO A 54 -7.25 -3.93 3.49
C PRO A 54 -7.56 -5.00 4.54
N ALA A 55 -8.59 -5.80 4.28
CA ALA A 55 -9.23 -6.75 5.20
C ALA A 55 -8.30 -7.80 5.85
N ASP A 56 -7.05 -7.89 5.40
CA ASP A 56 -6.01 -8.76 5.97
C ASP A 56 -5.25 -8.13 7.16
N SER A 57 -5.51 -6.85 7.47
CA SER A 57 -5.03 -6.21 8.69
C SER A 57 -6.07 -6.40 9.79
N ALA A 58 -5.98 -7.52 10.50
CA ALA A 58 -6.78 -7.74 11.71
C ALA A 58 -6.59 -6.58 12.70
N THR A 59 -7.70 -5.87 12.94
CA THR A 59 -8.00 -4.87 13.98
C THR A 59 -7.70 -3.41 13.64
N PRO A 60 -8.73 -2.59 13.32
CA PRO A 60 -8.64 -1.15 13.50
C PRO A 60 -8.76 -0.86 14.99
N ASP A 61 -7.66 -0.45 15.64
CA ASP A 61 -7.73 0.29 16.89
C ASP A 61 -8.27 1.68 16.56
N ALA A 62 -9.59 1.78 16.56
CA ALA A 62 -10.31 3.03 16.49
C ALA A 62 -10.31 3.68 17.87
N ALA A 63 -9.77 4.91 17.90
CA ALA A 63 -10.16 6.01 18.77
C ALA A 63 -9.76 5.94 20.27
N ALA A 64 -8.86 6.86 20.64
CA ALA A 64 -8.88 7.56 21.93
C ALA A 64 -8.74 9.06 21.69
#